data_AF-X6L9X1-F1
#
_entry.id   AF-X6L9X1-F1
#
_cell.length_a   1.000
_cell.length_b   1.000
_cell.length_c   1.000
_cell.angle_alpha   90.00
_cell.angle_beta   90.00
_cell.angle_gamma   90.00
#
_symmetry.space_group_name_H-M   'P 1'
#
loop_
_entity.id
_entity.type
_entity.pdbx_description
1 polymer ?
#
loop_
_entity_poly.entity_id
_entity_poly.type
_entity_poly.pdbx_seq_one_letter_code
_entity_poly.pdbx_strand_id
1 'polypeptide(L)'
;MKVKENKSVEEVTLFFKLEYELDYLMSTLGNNTGIHNVCVWNGIVMGGGVGISVHGKYRVATEHTLFAMPESAIGFHTDVGGAYFLPRLAPKGLGMYLGLTGHRLKGSDVLHAGIATHFVPQQHVADMEKRLLHTKYPESVPCILNEFAVHPCKLPPFSLAPELDQIQKHFTLDSVDAIVSSLKRDGENNTDTFGHQTWITLQSVSPTALKVIHRALLEGQHKTLKQVLDMELAIATQCVQSHDTIEGIRAALVDKDKNPRWNPPLLSQVDNSIIDKYFKTA
;
A
#
# COMPACT_ATOMS: atom_id res chain seq x y z
N MET A 1 -4.61 10.68 -28.77
CA MET A 1 -5.80 9.86 -28.48
C MET A 1 -6.68 10.68 -27.56
N LYS A 2 -7.76 11.29 -28.08
CA LYS A 2 -8.66 12.14 -27.30
C LYS A 2 -9.48 11.21 -26.40
N VAL A 3 -9.32 11.33 -25.08
CA VAL A 3 -10.18 10.63 -24.11
C VAL A 3 -11.56 11.26 -24.23
N LYS A 4 -12.44 10.60 -24.98
CA LYS A 4 -13.86 10.90 -25.07
C LYS A 4 -14.60 9.73 -24.43
N GLU A 5 -15.00 9.94 -23.18
CA GLU A 5 -16.22 9.48 -22.52
C GLU A 5 -16.02 9.73 -21.03
N ASN A 6 -16.77 10.69 -20.46
CA ASN A 6 -16.88 10.81 -19.02
C ASN A 6 -17.61 9.56 -18.56
N LYS A 7 -16.87 8.58 -18.06
CA LYS A 7 -17.47 7.44 -17.35
C LYS A 7 -18.32 7.97 -16.22
N SER A 8 -19.50 7.39 -16.03
CA SER A 8 -20.34 7.80 -14.91
C SER A 8 -19.67 7.41 -13.59
N VAL A 9 -20.00 8.11 -12.50
CA VAL A 9 -19.56 7.72 -11.15
C VAL A 9 -19.93 6.25 -10.88
N GLU A 10 -21.08 5.81 -11.37
CA GLU A 10 -21.56 4.43 -11.23
C GLU A 10 -20.63 3.41 -11.90
N GLU A 11 -20.10 3.70 -13.09
CA GLU A 11 -19.16 2.81 -13.79
C GLU A 11 -17.83 2.70 -13.05
N VAL A 12 -17.33 3.81 -12.51
CA VAL A 12 -16.07 3.81 -11.75
C VAL A 12 -16.25 3.13 -10.39
N THR A 13 -17.37 3.36 -9.70
CA THR A 13 -17.71 2.65 -8.46
C THR A 13 -17.88 1.14 -8.71
N LEU A 14 -18.49 0.74 -9.83
CA LEU A 14 -18.60 -0.67 -10.20
C LEU A 14 -17.22 -1.30 -10.42
N PHE A 15 -16.27 -0.58 -11.03
CA PHE A 15 -14.90 -1.05 -11.17
C PHE A 15 -14.27 -1.38 -9.81
N PHE A 16 -14.28 -0.44 -8.86
CA PHE A 16 -13.70 -0.66 -7.52
C PHE A 16 -14.42 -1.77 -6.76
N LYS A 17 -15.75 -1.87 -6.91
CA LYS A 17 -16.51 -2.97 -6.31
C LYS A 17 -16.02 -4.32 -6.82
N LEU A 18 -15.85 -4.48 -8.12
CA LEU A 18 -15.37 -5.73 -8.72
C LEU A 18 -13.92 -6.03 -8.34
N GLU A 19 -13.06 -5.01 -8.28
CA GLU A 19 -11.68 -5.13 -7.82
C GLU A 19 -11.63 -5.64 -6.37
N TYR A 20 -12.38 -5.02 -5.45
CA TYR A 20 -12.36 -5.40 -4.04
C TYR A 20 -13.05 -6.75 -3.79
N GLU A 21 -14.06 -7.12 -4.59
CA GLU A 21 -14.62 -8.47 -4.58
C GLU A 21 -13.59 -9.52 -5.00
N LEU A 22 -12.76 -9.20 -6.00
CA LEU A 22 -11.64 -10.05 -6.41
C LEU A 22 -10.57 -10.16 -5.31
N ASP A 23 -10.16 -9.05 -4.70
CA ASP A 23 -9.19 -9.05 -3.60
C ASP A 23 -9.67 -9.91 -2.41
N TYR A 24 -10.95 -9.78 -2.06
CA TYR A 24 -11.55 -10.61 -1.02
C TYR A 24 -11.59 -12.09 -1.41
N LEU A 25 -11.92 -12.40 -2.66
CA LEU A 25 -11.90 -13.77 -3.17
C LEU A 25 -10.48 -14.36 -3.08
N MET A 26 -9.46 -13.60 -3.46
CA MET A 26 -8.06 -14.02 -3.37
C MET A 26 -7.63 -14.33 -1.94
N SER A 27 -8.20 -13.64 -0.95
CA SER A 27 -7.94 -13.90 0.48
C SER A 27 -8.60 -15.18 1.03
N THR A 28 -9.74 -15.59 0.45
CA THR A 28 -10.56 -16.70 0.94
C THR A 28 -10.46 -17.97 0.08
N LEU A 29 -9.81 -17.87 -1.08
CA LEU A 29 -9.72 -18.95 -2.08
C LEU A 29 -9.25 -20.27 -1.47
N GLY A 30 -8.15 -20.25 -0.71
CA GLY A 30 -7.58 -21.45 -0.09
C GLY A 30 -8.49 -22.09 0.96
N ASN A 31 -9.15 -21.27 1.77
CA ASN A 31 -10.05 -21.77 2.83
C ASN A 31 -11.35 -22.34 2.24
N ASN A 32 -11.85 -21.75 1.16
CA ASN A 32 -13.15 -22.10 0.58
C ASN A 32 -13.06 -23.24 -0.45
N THR A 33 -11.95 -23.31 -1.20
CA THR A 33 -11.83 -24.20 -2.37
C THR A 33 -10.68 -25.21 -2.26
N GLY A 34 -9.76 -25.02 -1.31
CA GLY A 34 -8.50 -25.78 -1.24
C GLY A 34 -7.44 -25.33 -2.26
N ILE A 35 -7.74 -24.35 -3.12
CA ILE A 35 -6.78 -23.82 -4.11
C ILE A 35 -5.80 -22.87 -3.40
N HIS A 36 -4.51 -23.20 -3.44
CA HIS A 36 -3.45 -22.34 -2.90
C HIS A 36 -2.91 -21.41 -3.99
N ASN A 37 -3.00 -20.10 -3.75
CA ASN A 37 -2.40 -19.09 -4.61
C ASN A 37 -0.93 -18.85 -4.25
N VAL A 38 -0.08 -18.85 -5.27
CA VAL A 38 1.33 -18.43 -5.17
C VAL A 38 1.52 -17.25 -6.11
N CYS A 39 1.72 -16.06 -5.52
CA CYS A 39 1.94 -14.84 -6.28
C CYS A 39 3.45 -14.57 -6.36
N VAL A 40 4.00 -14.61 -7.57
CA VAL A 40 5.42 -14.28 -7.82
C VAL A 40 5.52 -12.81 -8.22
N TRP A 41 6.26 -12.04 -7.43
CA TRP A 41 6.49 -10.61 -7.62
C TRP A 41 7.85 -10.38 -8.29
N ASN A 42 7.86 -10.36 -9.62
CA ASN A 42 9.04 -10.08 -10.42
C ASN A 42 8.89 -8.75 -11.19
N GLY A 43 9.03 -7.64 -10.46
CA GLY A 43 8.86 -6.30 -11.00
C GLY A 43 8.06 -5.38 -10.07
N ILE A 44 7.41 -4.38 -10.67
CA ILE A 44 6.62 -3.37 -9.94
C ILE A 44 5.32 -3.99 -9.43
N VAL A 45 5.05 -3.83 -8.13
CA VAL A 45 3.82 -4.27 -7.46
C VAL A 45 3.27 -3.08 -6.66
N MET A 46 2.29 -2.38 -7.22
CA MET A 46 1.70 -1.15 -6.65
C MET A 46 0.18 -1.14 -6.87
N GLY A 47 -0.59 -0.49 -5.98
CA GLY A 47 -2.05 -0.37 -6.08
C GLY A 47 -2.75 -1.72 -6.28
N GLY A 48 -3.59 -1.85 -7.32
CA GLY A 48 -4.28 -3.11 -7.66
C GLY A 48 -3.38 -4.36 -7.79
N GLY A 49 -2.09 -4.20 -8.17
CA GLY A 49 -1.15 -5.32 -8.18
C GLY A 49 -0.84 -5.86 -6.78
N VAL A 50 -0.86 -4.98 -5.77
CA VAL A 50 -0.83 -5.35 -4.35
C VAL A 50 -2.14 -6.03 -3.97
N GLY A 51 -3.30 -5.46 -4.33
CA GLY A 51 -4.63 -6.00 -4.01
C GLY A 51 -4.83 -7.46 -4.36
N ILE A 52 -4.59 -7.80 -5.63
CA ILE A 52 -4.82 -9.15 -6.15
C ILE A 52 -3.90 -10.21 -5.51
N SER A 53 -2.84 -9.81 -4.80
CA SER A 53 -1.78 -10.72 -4.37
C SER A 53 -1.45 -10.69 -2.87
N VAL A 54 -1.54 -9.54 -2.20
CA VAL A 54 -1.09 -9.37 -0.81
C VAL A 54 -1.94 -10.17 0.18
N HIS A 55 -3.21 -10.40 -0.13
CA HIS A 55 -4.11 -11.17 0.73
C HIS A 55 -4.02 -12.68 0.55
N GLY A 56 -3.27 -13.14 -0.46
CA GLY A 56 -3.05 -14.57 -0.72
C GLY A 56 -2.24 -15.28 0.37
N LYS A 57 -2.04 -16.59 0.27
CA LYS A 57 -1.26 -17.31 1.28
C LYS A 57 0.25 -17.17 1.06
N TYR A 58 0.69 -17.19 -0.20
CA TYR A 58 2.09 -17.16 -0.57
C TYR A 58 2.39 -16.00 -1.53
N ARG A 59 3.34 -15.17 -1.13
CA ARG A 59 3.84 -13.99 -1.86
C ARG A 59 5.35 -14.12 -1.98
N VAL A 60 5.86 -14.32 -3.19
CA VAL A 60 7.27 -14.61 -3.46
C VAL A 60 7.90 -13.38 -4.10
N ALA A 61 8.75 -12.68 -3.36
CA ALA A 61 9.55 -11.58 -3.89
C ALA A 61 10.80 -12.09 -4.60
N THR A 62 11.33 -11.27 -5.50
CA THR A 62 12.61 -11.44 -6.20
C THR A 62 13.43 -10.15 -6.02
N GLU A 63 14.69 -10.12 -6.45
CA GLU A 63 15.52 -8.91 -6.46
C GLU A 63 14.94 -7.77 -7.32
N HIS A 64 14.00 -8.07 -8.20
CA HIS A 64 13.32 -7.11 -9.06
C HIS A 64 12.01 -6.58 -8.48
N THR A 65 11.52 -7.14 -7.36
CA THR A 65 10.31 -6.63 -6.72
C THR A 65 10.49 -5.16 -6.33
N LEU A 66 9.54 -4.31 -6.73
CA LEU A 66 9.42 -2.95 -6.25
C LEU A 66 7.99 -2.73 -5.73
N PHE A 67 7.84 -2.81 -4.42
CA PHE A 67 6.57 -2.62 -3.73
C PHE A 67 6.37 -1.15 -3.32
N ALA A 68 5.18 -0.60 -3.53
CA ALA A 68 4.74 0.65 -2.90
C ALA A 68 3.22 0.79 -2.90
N MET A 69 2.71 1.64 -2.01
CA MET A 69 1.35 2.16 -2.02
C MET A 69 1.40 3.69 -2.27
N PRO A 70 1.59 4.14 -3.54
CA PRO A 70 1.85 5.55 -3.86
C PRO A 70 0.59 6.41 -3.98
N GLU A 71 -0.57 5.95 -3.50
CA GLU A 71 -1.88 6.54 -3.77
C GLU A 71 -2.02 7.97 -3.23
N SER A 72 -1.33 8.31 -2.13
CA SER A 72 -1.31 9.68 -1.60
C SER A 72 -0.79 10.71 -2.61
N ALA A 73 0.17 10.30 -3.47
CA ALA A 73 0.76 11.16 -4.49
C ALA A 73 -0.17 11.45 -5.67
N ILE A 74 -1.28 10.70 -5.80
CA ILE A 74 -2.33 10.95 -6.79
C ILE A 74 -3.64 11.41 -6.15
N GLY A 75 -3.61 11.82 -4.88
CA GLY A 75 -4.81 12.30 -4.18
C GLY A 75 -5.83 11.20 -3.88
N PHE A 76 -5.38 9.95 -3.73
CA PHE A 76 -6.20 8.78 -3.45
C PHE A 76 -5.80 8.15 -2.11
N HIS A 77 -6.61 7.21 -1.59
CA HIS A 77 -6.28 6.46 -0.38
C HIS A 77 -5.54 5.15 -0.70
N THR A 78 -4.83 4.58 0.28
CA THR A 78 -4.22 3.24 0.16
C THR A 78 -5.33 2.20 0.20
N ASP A 79 -5.79 1.80 -0.98
CA ASP A 79 -6.94 0.95 -1.22
C ASP A 79 -6.58 -0.54 -1.17
N VAL A 80 -7.44 -1.37 -1.75
CA VAL A 80 -7.23 -2.82 -1.98
C VAL A 80 -6.87 -3.60 -0.72
N GLY A 81 -7.46 -3.23 0.40
CA GLY A 81 -7.20 -3.78 1.73
C GLY A 81 -5.95 -3.21 2.40
N GLY A 82 -5.41 -2.09 1.93
CA GLY A 82 -4.31 -1.35 2.54
C GLY A 82 -4.54 -1.09 4.02
N ALA A 83 -5.75 -0.66 4.37
CA ALA A 83 -6.15 -0.46 5.77
C ALA A 83 -6.27 -1.74 6.60
N TYR A 84 -6.24 -2.92 5.96
CA TYR A 84 -6.17 -4.20 6.65
C TYR A 84 -4.71 -4.60 6.90
N PHE A 85 -3.88 -4.71 5.86
CA PHE A 85 -2.56 -5.32 6.02
C PHE A 85 -1.50 -4.35 6.55
N LEU A 86 -1.52 -3.06 6.17
CA LEU A 86 -0.49 -2.11 6.59
C LEU A 86 -0.42 -1.95 8.12
N PRO A 87 -1.54 -1.76 8.86
CA PRO A 87 -1.47 -1.61 10.31
C PRO A 87 -0.99 -2.86 11.05
N ARG A 88 -0.96 -4.02 10.38
CA ARG A 88 -0.53 -5.31 10.93
C ARG A 88 0.95 -5.60 10.68
N LEU A 89 1.66 -4.73 9.96
CA LEU A 89 3.11 -4.83 9.78
C LEU A 89 3.84 -4.49 11.08
N ALA A 90 4.98 -5.15 11.29
CA ALA A 90 5.89 -4.89 12.39
C ALA A 90 7.23 -4.34 11.86
N PRO A 91 7.90 -3.42 12.58
CA PRO A 91 7.50 -2.83 13.86
C PRO A 91 6.36 -1.81 13.73
N LYS A 92 5.78 -1.41 14.87
CA LYS A 92 4.66 -0.45 14.91
C LYS A 92 5.08 0.87 14.26
N GLY A 93 4.20 1.43 13.42
CA GLY A 93 4.47 2.65 12.66
C GLY A 93 4.95 2.39 11.22
N LEU A 94 5.53 1.23 10.92
CA LEU A 94 5.99 0.90 9.56
C LEU A 94 4.87 0.99 8.53
N GLY A 95 3.71 0.38 8.80
CA GLY A 95 2.57 0.44 7.89
C GLY A 95 2.04 1.85 7.65
N MET A 96 1.98 2.68 8.70
CA MET A 96 1.56 4.07 8.59
C MET A 96 2.57 4.90 7.79
N TYR A 97 3.88 4.68 8.00
CA TYR A 97 4.94 5.28 7.19
C TYR A 97 4.79 4.92 5.71
N LEU A 98 4.68 3.63 5.40
CA LEU A 98 4.53 3.15 4.01
C LEU A 98 3.28 3.72 3.35
N GLY A 99 2.15 3.72 4.07
CA GLY A 99 0.87 4.18 3.52
C GLY A 99 0.79 5.69 3.29
N LEU A 100 1.37 6.51 4.18
CA LEU A 100 1.36 7.98 4.00
C LEU A 100 2.37 8.44 2.96
N THR A 101 3.58 7.87 2.97
CA THR A 101 4.71 8.35 2.15
C THR A 101 4.79 7.70 0.77
N GLY A 102 4.16 6.54 0.57
CA GLY A 102 4.35 5.74 -0.63
C GLY A 102 5.79 5.24 -0.81
N HIS A 103 6.54 5.08 0.29
CA HIS A 103 7.93 4.64 0.25
C HIS A 103 8.06 3.29 -0.49
N ARG A 104 9.11 3.18 -1.29
CA ARG A 104 9.35 2.03 -2.15
C ARG A 104 10.24 1.01 -1.47
N LEU A 105 9.72 -0.20 -1.25
CA LEU A 105 10.51 -1.33 -0.78
C LEU A 105 11.01 -2.12 -1.98
N LYS A 106 12.31 -2.43 -2.00
CA LYS A 106 12.95 -3.15 -3.12
C LYS A 106 13.46 -4.51 -2.68
N GLY A 107 13.16 -5.54 -3.48
CA GLY A 107 13.70 -6.87 -3.31
C GLY A 107 13.49 -7.45 -1.90
N SER A 108 14.59 -7.76 -1.22
CA SER A 108 14.56 -8.37 0.12
C SER A 108 13.90 -7.48 1.19
N ASP A 109 13.82 -6.16 0.99
CA ASP A 109 13.12 -5.26 1.92
C ASP A 109 11.64 -5.60 2.03
N VAL A 110 11.03 -6.13 0.96
CA VAL A 110 9.62 -6.54 0.95
C VAL A 110 9.40 -7.75 1.86
N LEU A 111 10.39 -8.66 1.95
CA LEU A 111 10.38 -9.77 2.89
C LEU A 111 10.63 -9.29 4.32
N HIS A 112 11.62 -8.42 4.53
CA HIS A 112 11.94 -7.88 5.86
C HIS A 112 10.79 -7.09 6.47
N ALA A 113 10.05 -6.33 5.66
CA ALA A 113 8.85 -5.61 6.09
C ALA A 113 7.65 -6.54 6.38
N GLY A 114 7.75 -7.84 6.12
CA GLY A 114 6.68 -8.83 6.33
C GLY A 114 5.58 -8.82 5.26
N ILE A 115 5.79 -8.13 4.14
CA ILE A 115 4.81 -8.04 3.04
C ILE A 115 4.94 -9.27 2.13
N ALA A 116 6.17 -9.63 1.73
CA ALA A 116 6.45 -10.90 1.08
C ALA A 116 6.60 -12.02 2.12
N THR A 117 6.30 -13.26 1.72
CA THR A 117 6.50 -14.46 2.56
C THR A 117 7.81 -15.17 2.30
N HIS A 118 8.28 -15.11 1.06
CA HIS A 118 9.49 -15.78 0.60
C HIS A 118 10.24 -14.82 -0.29
N PHE A 119 11.56 -14.99 -0.37
CA PHE A 119 12.40 -14.35 -1.36
C PHE A 119 13.10 -15.44 -2.17
N VAL A 120 12.86 -15.46 -3.49
CA VAL A 120 13.46 -16.41 -4.42
C VAL A 120 14.21 -15.61 -5.48
N PRO A 121 15.53 -15.83 -5.66
CA PRO A 121 16.28 -15.18 -6.72
C PRO A 121 15.66 -15.45 -8.09
N GLN A 122 15.61 -14.45 -8.96
CA GLN A 122 14.93 -14.53 -10.25
C GLN A 122 15.37 -15.74 -11.08
N GLN A 123 16.65 -16.09 -11.03
CA GLN A 123 17.22 -17.25 -11.73
C GLN A 123 16.61 -18.60 -11.32
N HIS A 124 16.00 -18.70 -10.13
CA HIS A 124 15.39 -19.92 -9.61
C HIS A 124 13.86 -19.96 -9.75
N VAL A 125 13.24 -18.85 -10.18
CA VAL A 125 11.78 -18.75 -10.29
C VAL A 125 11.20 -19.77 -11.27
N ALA A 126 11.80 -19.95 -12.44
CA ALA A 126 11.30 -20.90 -13.44
C ALA A 126 11.35 -22.36 -12.95
N ASP A 127 12.40 -22.73 -12.22
CA ASP A 127 12.52 -24.08 -11.65
C ASP A 127 11.53 -24.29 -10.50
N MET A 128 11.32 -23.27 -9.67
CA MET A 128 10.29 -23.27 -8.62
C MET A 128 8.88 -23.45 -9.21
N GLU A 129 8.53 -22.67 -10.25
CA GLU A 129 7.24 -22.78 -10.94
C GLU A 129 7.05 -24.18 -11.54
N LYS A 130 8.09 -24.71 -12.19
CA LYS A 130 8.06 -26.09 -12.70
C LYS A 130 7.82 -27.08 -11.57
N ARG A 131 8.50 -26.95 -10.43
CA ARG A 131 8.31 -27.83 -9.28
C ARG A 131 6.90 -27.75 -8.70
N LEU A 132 6.34 -26.55 -8.60
CA LEU A 132 4.95 -26.31 -8.17
C LEU A 132 3.96 -26.96 -9.13
N LEU A 133 4.13 -26.84 -10.44
CA LEU A 133 3.22 -27.42 -11.44
C LEU A 133 3.24 -28.97 -11.47
N HIS A 134 4.34 -29.59 -11.03
CA HIS A 134 4.45 -31.05 -10.96
C HIS A 134 4.04 -31.65 -9.61
N THR A 135 3.73 -30.82 -8.60
CA THR A 135 3.23 -31.33 -7.33
C THR A 135 1.80 -31.83 -7.46
N LYS A 136 1.51 -32.99 -6.86
CA LYS A 136 0.14 -33.53 -6.73
C LYS A 136 -0.51 -33.15 -5.40
N TYR A 137 0.26 -32.55 -4.51
CA TYR A 137 -0.03 -32.39 -3.09
C TYR A 137 0.05 -30.90 -2.72
N PRO A 138 -1.10 -30.21 -2.55
CA PRO A 138 -1.15 -28.80 -2.15
C PRO A 138 -0.38 -28.52 -0.85
N GLU A 139 -0.36 -29.47 0.08
CA GLU A 139 0.38 -29.41 1.35
C GLU A 139 1.90 -29.38 1.16
N SER A 140 2.41 -29.75 -0.02
CA SER A 140 3.84 -29.68 -0.35
C SER A 140 4.28 -28.27 -0.77
N VAL A 141 3.35 -27.35 -1.06
CA VAL A 141 3.67 -25.99 -1.53
C VAL A 141 4.64 -25.25 -0.58
N PRO A 142 4.44 -25.21 0.75
CA PRO A 142 5.42 -24.60 1.65
C PRO A 142 6.84 -25.19 1.53
N CYS A 143 6.95 -26.52 1.42
CA CYS A 143 8.23 -27.19 1.31
C CYS A 143 8.94 -26.83 0.01
N ILE A 144 8.19 -26.79 -1.10
CA ILE A 144 8.70 -26.38 -2.40
C ILE A 144 9.17 -24.92 -2.35
N LEU A 145 8.37 -24.00 -1.81
CA LEU A 145 8.79 -22.60 -1.72
C LEU A 145 10.06 -22.44 -0.87
N ASN A 146 10.17 -23.17 0.25
CA ASN A 146 11.34 -23.15 1.11
C ASN A 146 12.60 -23.78 0.48
N GLU A 147 12.45 -24.69 -0.49
CA GLU A 147 13.56 -25.27 -1.25
C GLU A 147 14.31 -24.21 -2.06
N PHE A 148 13.57 -23.26 -2.65
CA PHE A 148 14.12 -22.20 -3.49
C PHE A 148 14.33 -20.87 -2.76
N ALA A 149 13.69 -20.68 -1.61
CA ALA A 149 13.76 -19.44 -0.85
C ALA A 149 15.14 -19.24 -0.21
N VAL A 150 15.65 -18.01 -0.28
CA VAL A 150 16.85 -17.62 0.45
C VAL A 150 16.46 -17.29 1.89
N HIS A 151 17.15 -17.92 2.84
CA HIS A 151 16.95 -17.65 4.25
C HIS A 151 17.22 -16.17 4.58
N PRO A 152 16.38 -15.49 5.39
CA PRO A 152 16.53 -14.06 5.67
C PRO A 152 17.93 -13.62 6.15
N CYS A 153 18.62 -14.47 6.92
CA CYS A 153 19.98 -14.17 7.41
C CYS A 153 21.06 -14.09 6.30
N LYS A 154 20.77 -14.56 5.09
CA LYS A 154 21.67 -14.49 3.92
C LYS A 154 21.32 -13.34 2.98
N LEU A 155 20.23 -12.64 3.22
CA LEU A 155 19.82 -11.48 2.42
C LEU A 155 20.53 -10.21 2.90
N PRO A 156 20.62 -9.17 2.05
CA PRO A 156 21.02 -7.84 2.50
C PRO A 156 20.19 -7.39 3.71
N PRO A 157 20.77 -6.61 4.64
CA PRO A 157 20.02 -6.07 5.77
C PRO A 157 18.86 -5.19 5.29
N PHE A 158 17.80 -5.11 6.09
CA PHE A 158 16.64 -4.27 5.79
C PHE A 158 17.07 -2.80 5.65
N SER A 159 16.79 -2.18 4.52
CA SER A 159 17.24 -0.80 4.23
C SER A 159 16.68 0.24 5.21
N LEU A 160 15.47 0.01 5.74
CA LEU A 160 14.86 0.87 6.74
C LEU A 160 15.30 0.56 8.18
N ALA A 161 16.11 -0.48 8.42
CA ALA A 161 16.56 -0.85 9.77
C ALA A 161 17.13 0.34 10.58
N PRO A 162 17.99 1.22 10.02
CA PRO A 162 18.51 2.38 10.75
C PRO A 162 17.44 3.40 11.17
N GLU A 163 16.29 3.42 10.48
CA GLU A 163 15.25 4.43 10.64
C GLU A 163 14.05 3.93 11.43
N LEU A 164 14.02 2.65 11.86
CA LEU A 164 12.84 2.05 12.51
C LEU A 164 12.44 2.76 13.80
N ASP A 165 13.41 3.21 14.60
CA ASP A 165 13.13 3.95 15.83
C ASP A 165 12.45 5.30 15.53
N GLN A 166 12.89 5.98 14.48
CA GLN A 166 12.33 7.26 14.03
C GLN A 166 10.94 7.05 13.41
N ILE A 167 10.78 6.00 12.58
CA ILE A 167 9.48 5.60 12.04
C ILE A 167 8.50 5.35 13.19
N GLN A 168 8.89 4.54 14.17
CA GLN A 168 8.04 4.24 15.31
C GLN A 168 7.70 5.49 16.13
N LYS A 169 8.69 6.36 16.39
CA LYS A 169 8.48 7.62 17.12
C LYS A 169 7.48 8.54 16.44
N HIS A 170 7.59 8.73 15.12
CA HIS A 170 6.76 9.69 14.40
C HIS A 170 5.42 9.13 13.96
N PHE A 171 5.40 7.92 13.40
CA PHE A 171 4.21 7.36 12.73
C PHE A 171 3.30 6.55 13.66
N THR A 172 3.47 6.71 14.97
CA THR A 172 2.55 6.18 15.99
C THR A 172 1.74 7.27 16.70
N LEU A 173 1.90 8.54 16.28
CA LEU A 173 1.15 9.67 16.81
C LEU A 173 -0.30 9.69 16.30
N ASP A 174 -1.18 10.35 17.05
CA ASP A 174 -2.65 10.26 16.88
C ASP A 174 -3.23 11.03 15.69
N SER A 175 -2.42 11.82 14.96
CA SER A 175 -2.88 12.60 13.81
C SER A 175 -1.76 12.92 12.83
N VAL A 176 -2.12 13.12 11.56
CA VAL A 176 -1.17 13.59 10.52
C VAL A 176 -0.55 14.93 10.91
N ASP A 177 -1.31 15.84 11.52
CA ASP A 177 -0.80 17.12 12.01
C ASP A 177 0.30 16.91 13.08
N ALA A 178 0.14 15.96 13.99
CA ALA A 178 1.15 15.59 14.98
C ALA A 178 2.37 14.92 14.34
N ILE A 179 2.17 14.01 13.37
CA ILE A 179 3.24 13.36 12.60
C ILE A 179 4.10 14.42 11.91
N VAL A 180 3.48 15.31 11.13
CA VAL A 180 4.16 16.38 10.38
C VAL A 180 4.88 17.35 11.32
N SER A 181 4.24 17.74 12.42
CA SER A 181 4.87 18.62 13.42
C SER A 181 6.08 17.99 14.09
N SER A 182 6.03 16.68 14.36
CA SER A 182 7.14 15.95 14.96
C SER A 182 8.31 15.80 13.97
N LEU A 183 8.04 15.45 12.72
CA LEU A 183 9.07 15.34 11.66
C LEU A 183 9.73 16.69 11.39
N LYS A 184 8.94 17.77 11.32
CA LYS A 184 9.44 19.12 11.10
C LYS A 184 10.39 19.56 12.22
N ARG A 185 9.98 19.36 13.48
CA ARG A 185 10.79 19.73 14.66
C ARG A 185 12.15 19.04 14.66
N ASP A 186 12.20 17.76 14.31
CA ASP A 186 13.44 16.99 14.34
C ASP A 186 14.30 17.24 13.09
N GLY A 187 13.66 17.45 11.94
CA GLY A 187 14.33 17.81 10.69
C GLY A 187 14.93 19.21 10.66
N GLU A 188 14.36 20.18 11.39
CA GLU A 188 14.90 21.55 11.51
C GLU A 188 16.24 21.62 12.24
N ASN A 189 16.60 20.59 13.02
CA ASN A 189 17.87 20.53 13.74
C ASN A 189 19.05 20.02 12.87
N ASN A 190 18.84 19.73 11.58
CA ASN A 190 19.85 19.22 10.62
C ASN A 190 20.61 17.95 11.03
N THR A 191 20.21 17.30 12.12
CA THR A 191 20.80 16.04 12.60
C THR A 191 20.03 14.82 12.11
N ASP A 192 18.77 14.99 11.70
CA ASP A 192 17.89 13.92 11.25
C ASP A 192 17.54 14.06 9.76
N THR A 193 18.34 13.41 8.92
CA THR A 193 18.14 13.41 7.45
C THR A 193 16.83 12.69 7.08
N PHE A 194 16.47 11.62 7.80
CA PHE A 194 15.26 10.86 7.56
C PHE A 194 14.01 11.70 7.85
N GLY A 195 13.97 12.36 9.01
CA GLY A 195 12.87 13.23 9.42
C GLY A 195 12.63 14.36 8.41
N HIS A 196 13.69 15.04 7.98
CA HIS A 196 13.62 16.12 7.00
C HIS A 196 13.11 15.65 5.63
N GLN A 197 13.67 14.56 5.08
CA GLN A 197 13.27 14.04 3.77
C GLN A 197 11.83 13.51 3.78
N THR A 198 11.43 12.88 4.88
CA THR A 198 10.06 12.39 5.08
C THR A 198 9.08 13.55 5.19
N TRP A 199 9.43 14.61 5.91
CA TRP A 199 8.62 15.83 5.97
C TRP A 199 8.41 16.44 4.57
N ILE A 200 9.48 16.63 3.79
CA ILE A 200 9.38 17.13 2.39
C ILE A 200 8.43 16.25 1.56
N THR A 201 8.56 14.92 1.69
CA THR A 201 7.70 13.97 0.98
C THR A 201 6.23 14.19 1.32
N LEU A 202 5.90 14.31 2.61
CA LEU A 202 4.52 14.55 3.05
C LEU A 202 3.97 15.92 2.62
N GLN A 203 4.82 16.93 2.40
CA GLN A 203 4.38 18.21 1.84
C GLN A 203 4.07 18.15 0.33
N SER A 204 4.59 17.14 -0.38
CA SER A 204 4.42 17.02 -1.83
C SER A 204 3.14 16.29 -2.27
N VAL A 205 2.49 15.57 -1.34
CA VAL A 205 1.31 14.74 -1.60
C VAL A 205 0.01 15.43 -1.14
N SER A 206 -1.15 14.89 -1.50
CA SER A 206 -2.44 15.51 -1.16
C SER A 206 -2.67 15.56 0.36
N PRO A 207 -2.91 16.74 0.95
CA PRO A 207 -3.20 16.87 2.37
C PRO A 207 -4.49 16.14 2.79
N THR A 208 -5.51 16.14 1.92
CA THR A 208 -6.75 15.39 2.17
C THR A 208 -6.48 13.89 2.14
N ALA A 209 -5.75 13.39 1.15
CA ALA A 209 -5.40 11.97 1.06
C ALA A 209 -4.65 11.48 2.31
N LEU A 210 -3.68 12.26 2.82
CA LEU A 210 -2.95 11.91 4.03
C LEU A 210 -3.88 11.67 5.22
N LYS A 211 -4.85 12.57 5.46
CA LYS A 211 -5.79 12.43 6.59
C LYS A 211 -6.78 11.29 6.37
N VAL A 212 -7.24 11.06 5.14
CA VAL A 212 -8.09 9.92 4.79
C VAL A 212 -7.36 8.59 5.03
N ILE A 213 -6.12 8.46 4.54
CA ILE A 213 -5.28 7.27 4.73
C ILE A 213 -5.05 7.03 6.22
N HIS A 214 -4.62 8.05 6.96
CA HIS A 214 -4.38 7.93 8.40
C HIS A 214 -5.60 7.40 9.15
N ARG A 215 -6.78 7.99 8.90
CA ARG A 215 -8.03 7.51 9.50
C ARG A 215 -8.37 6.08 9.07
N ALA A 216 -8.25 5.76 7.78
CA ALA A 216 -8.54 4.42 7.27
C ALA A 216 -7.65 3.36 7.93
N LEU A 217 -6.34 3.61 8.05
CA LEU A 217 -5.39 2.70 8.71
C LEU A 217 -5.72 2.53 10.21
N LEU A 218 -6.07 3.60 10.92
CA LEU A 218 -6.47 3.52 12.33
C LEU A 218 -7.77 2.75 12.54
N GLU A 219 -8.76 2.93 11.67
CA GLU A 219 -10.03 2.19 11.76
C GLU A 219 -9.86 0.73 11.33
N GLY A 220 -9.08 0.47 10.27
CA GLY A 220 -8.89 -0.85 9.66
C GLY A 220 -8.08 -1.83 10.51
N GLN A 221 -7.26 -1.35 11.44
CA GLN A 221 -6.53 -2.20 12.39
C GLN A 221 -7.47 -3.06 13.26
N HIS A 222 -8.72 -2.61 13.47
CA HIS A 222 -9.73 -3.28 14.29
C HIS A 222 -10.84 -3.97 13.47
N LYS A 223 -10.72 -3.99 12.14
CA LYS A 223 -11.72 -4.57 11.22
C LYS A 223 -11.21 -5.86 10.58
N THR A 224 -12.16 -6.70 10.16
CA THR A 224 -11.89 -7.81 9.22
C THR A 224 -11.59 -7.27 7.82
N LEU A 225 -10.94 -8.06 6.96
CA LEU A 225 -10.67 -7.64 5.58
C LEU A 225 -11.95 -7.23 4.82
N LYS A 226 -13.04 -7.99 4.99
CA LYS A 226 -14.32 -7.66 4.33
C LYS A 226 -14.84 -6.28 4.76
N GLN A 227 -14.83 -5.99 6.06
CA GLN A 227 -15.22 -4.70 6.60
C GLN A 227 -14.30 -3.55 6.15
N VAL A 228 -13.01 -3.83 5.98
CA VAL A 228 -12.06 -2.86 5.41
C VAL A 228 -12.40 -2.57 3.95
N LEU A 229 -12.61 -3.58 3.12
CA LEU A 229 -12.94 -3.40 1.70
C LEU A 229 -14.28 -2.67 1.50
N ASP A 230 -15.27 -2.92 2.38
CA ASP A 230 -16.53 -2.17 2.36
C ASP A 230 -16.32 -0.68 2.73
N MET A 231 -15.45 -0.39 3.70
CA MET A 231 -15.05 0.97 4.07
C MET A 231 -14.27 1.66 2.94
N GLU A 232 -13.29 0.97 2.36
CA GLU A 232 -12.48 1.47 1.24
C GLU A 232 -13.33 1.69 -0.02
N LEU A 233 -14.42 0.94 -0.23
CA LEU A 233 -15.35 1.19 -1.34
C LEU A 233 -16.10 2.52 -1.19
N ALA A 234 -16.52 2.85 0.04
CA ALA A 234 -17.10 4.16 0.34
C ALA A 234 -16.08 5.28 0.08
N ILE A 235 -14.84 5.11 0.56
CA ILE A 235 -13.75 6.07 0.36
C ILE A 235 -13.46 6.25 -1.13
N ALA A 236 -13.27 5.16 -1.89
CA ALA A 236 -13.01 5.18 -3.32
C ALA A 236 -14.11 5.91 -4.10
N THR A 237 -15.37 5.66 -3.77
CA THR A 237 -16.52 6.32 -4.41
C THR A 237 -16.52 7.83 -4.20
N GLN A 238 -16.02 8.30 -3.06
CA GLN A 238 -15.87 9.73 -2.79
C GLN A 238 -14.61 10.30 -3.46
N CYS A 239 -13.51 9.54 -3.44
CA CYS A 239 -12.26 9.92 -4.10
C CYS A 239 -12.45 10.15 -5.60
N VAL A 240 -13.18 9.29 -6.32
CA VAL A 240 -13.35 9.42 -7.78
C VAL A 240 -14.09 10.68 -8.22
N GLN A 241 -14.81 11.32 -7.28
CA GLN A 241 -15.48 12.60 -7.47
C GLN A 241 -14.69 13.78 -6.89
N SER A 242 -13.61 13.49 -6.16
CA SER A 242 -12.84 14.50 -5.46
C SER A 242 -11.88 15.24 -6.39
N HIS A 243 -11.68 16.51 -6.09
CA HIS A 243 -10.74 17.37 -6.80
C HIS A 243 -9.32 16.77 -6.82
N ASP A 244 -8.81 16.35 -5.66
CA ASP A 244 -7.43 15.89 -5.52
C ASP A 244 -7.15 14.60 -6.30
N THR A 245 -8.08 13.64 -6.34
CA THR A 245 -7.88 12.43 -7.16
C THR A 245 -7.81 12.78 -8.65
N ILE A 246 -8.72 13.63 -9.13
CA ILE A 246 -8.75 14.05 -10.54
C ILE A 246 -7.47 14.81 -10.91
N GLU A 247 -7.06 15.75 -10.07
CA GLU A 247 -5.85 16.56 -10.26
C GLU A 247 -4.57 15.71 -10.16
N GLY A 248 -4.51 14.78 -9.21
CA GLY A 248 -3.38 13.88 -9.04
C GLY A 248 -3.20 12.96 -10.25
N ILE A 249 -4.29 12.39 -10.77
CA ILE A 249 -4.26 11.60 -12.02
C ILE A 249 -3.82 12.46 -13.20
N ARG A 250 -4.33 13.70 -13.31
CA ARG A 250 -3.91 14.64 -14.36
C ARG A 250 -2.40 14.85 -14.30
N ALA A 251 -1.87 15.26 -13.14
CA ALA A 251 -0.46 15.58 -12.95
C ALA A 251 0.48 14.39 -13.14
N ALA A 252 0.07 13.19 -12.71
CA ALA A 252 0.92 12.00 -12.72
C ALA A 252 0.87 11.19 -14.04
N LEU A 253 -0.33 11.05 -14.63
CA LEU A 253 -0.57 10.07 -15.71
C LEU A 253 -0.99 10.72 -17.04
N VAL A 254 -1.74 11.83 -16.99
CA VAL A 254 -2.25 12.49 -18.21
C VAL A 254 -1.22 13.49 -18.75
N ASP A 255 -0.97 14.55 -17.99
CA ASP A 255 -0.05 15.64 -18.37
C ASP A 255 1.39 15.33 -17.98
N LYS A 256 1.58 14.47 -16.96
CA LYS A 256 2.90 14.02 -16.47
C LYS A 256 3.82 15.17 -16.04
N ASP A 257 3.25 16.28 -15.60
CA ASP A 257 3.99 17.46 -15.12
C ASP A 257 4.53 17.29 -13.69
N LYS A 258 4.01 16.30 -12.94
CA LYS A 258 4.33 16.05 -11.53
C LYS A 258 4.14 17.28 -10.63
N ASN A 259 3.19 18.15 -10.98
CA ASN A 259 2.91 19.40 -10.27
C ASN A 259 1.41 19.53 -9.96
N PRO A 260 0.85 18.63 -9.13
CA PRO A 260 -0.56 18.67 -8.77
C PRO A 260 -0.88 19.89 -7.90
N ARG A 261 -2.05 20.48 -8.13
CA ARG A 261 -2.58 21.60 -7.33
C ARG A 261 -3.63 21.09 -6.35
N TRP A 262 -3.24 20.75 -5.13
CA TRP A 262 -4.18 20.20 -4.14
C TRP A 262 -5.21 21.23 -3.64
N ASN A 263 -6.41 20.77 -3.29
CA ASN A 263 -7.48 21.57 -2.72
C ASN A 263 -8.17 20.84 -1.55
N PRO A 264 -8.01 21.31 -0.29
CA PRO A 264 -7.22 22.48 0.10
C PRO A 264 -5.70 22.22 0.00
N PRO A 265 -4.88 23.28 -0.23
CA PRO A 265 -3.43 23.12 -0.41
C PRO A 265 -2.66 22.88 0.90
N LEU A 266 -3.25 23.21 2.06
CA LEU A 266 -2.57 23.08 3.36
C LEU A 266 -3.26 22.05 4.25
N LEU A 267 -2.45 21.26 4.97
CA LEU A 267 -2.94 20.25 5.92
C LEU A 267 -3.84 20.83 7.02
N SER A 268 -3.55 22.05 7.47
CA SER A 268 -4.34 22.75 8.50
C SER A 268 -5.75 23.16 8.02
N GLN A 269 -5.98 23.18 6.71
CA GLN A 269 -7.27 23.51 6.11
C GLN A 269 -8.15 22.27 5.88
N VAL A 270 -7.60 21.06 6.07
CA VAL A 270 -8.35 19.81 5.97
C VAL A 270 -8.99 19.54 7.34
N ASP A 271 -10.23 20.01 7.51
CA ASP A 271 -11.02 19.73 8.71
C ASP A 271 -11.68 18.34 8.68
N ASN A 272 -12.18 17.90 9.84
CA ASN A 272 -12.85 16.60 9.97
C ASN A 272 -14.12 16.50 9.10
N SER A 273 -14.80 17.60 8.80
CA SER A 273 -16.02 17.58 7.99
C SER A 273 -15.74 17.22 6.52
N ILE A 274 -14.54 17.56 6.02
CA ILE A 274 -14.05 17.09 4.72
C ILE A 274 -13.80 15.58 4.78
N ILE A 275 -13.08 15.11 5.81
CA ILE A 275 -12.74 13.70 5.97
C ILE A 275 -13.98 12.83 6.16
N ASP A 276 -14.94 13.27 6.97
CA ASP A 276 -16.17 12.53 7.25
C ASP A 276 -16.95 12.19 5.98
N LYS A 277 -16.85 13.01 4.91
CA LYS A 277 -17.51 12.71 3.64
C LYS A 277 -17.00 11.42 3.01
N TYR A 278 -15.70 11.13 3.13
CA TYR A 278 -15.09 9.93 2.55
C TYR A 278 -15.54 8.63 3.23
N PHE A 279 -15.99 8.70 4.48
CA PHE A 279 -16.39 7.53 5.27
C PHE A 279 -17.91 7.35 5.35
N LYS A 280 -18.69 8.17 4.63
CA LYS A 280 -20.14 7.98 4.52
C LYS A 280 -20.43 6.88 3.50
N THR A 281 -21.17 5.87 3.94
CA THR A 281 -21.73 4.85 3.05
C THR A 281 -22.61 5.51 1.98
N ALA A 282 -22.44 5.06 0.73
CA ALA A 282 -23.29 5.46 -0.39
C ALA A 282 -24.72 4.91 -0.24
#